data_AF-A0AAP7QJE8-F1
#
_entry.id   AF-A0AAP7QJE8-F1
#
_cell.length_a   1.000
_cell.length_b   1.000
_cell.length_c   1.000
_cell.angle_alpha   90.00
_cell.angle_beta   90.00
_cell.angle_gamma   90.00
#
_symmetry.space_group_name_H-M   'P 1'
#
loop_
_entity.id
_entity.type
_entity.pdbx_description
1 polymer ?
#
loop_
_entity_poly.entity_id
_entity_poly.type
_entity_poly.pdbx_seq_one_letter_code
_entity_poly.pdbx_strand_id
1 'polypeptide(L)'
;MNEQNQKPKKFTGIVVILTIAINGLIALLFLMPKSDKFSHLDITFLPLLNAVMNSFTFIFLLSALIMIKQKNIKAHRRFIFAAFSTTLVFLISYVTYHSMAADTHFGGEGIIRPIYFFILITHIVLSAIIVPLALITLFRGAQMQVERHRKIARWTMPLWLYVSLTGVIVYIMISPYYS
;
A
#
# COMPACT_ATOMS: atom_id res chain seq x y z
N MET A 1 25.66 31.85 8.05
CA MET A 1 25.10 30.62 7.42
C MET A 1 23.65 30.91 7.09
N ASN A 2 23.35 31.23 5.83
CA ASN A 2 21.98 31.54 5.42
C ASN A 2 21.21 30.22 5.26
N GLU A 3 20.32 29.95 6.22
CA GLU A 3 19.20 29.04 6.01
C GLU A 3 18.40 29.58 4.82
N GLN A 4 18.60 28.97 3.65
CA GLN A 4 17.76 29.24 2.49
C GLN A 4 16.33 28.90 2.85
N ASN A 5 15.56 29.97 3.06
CA ASN A 5 14.11 30.03 3.20
C ASN A 5 13.46 29.49 1.91
N GLN A 6 13.51 28.17 1.72
CA GLN A 6 12.84 27.48 0.62
C GLN A 6 11.35 27.50 0.94
N LYS A 7 10.59 28.38 0.25
CA LYS A 7 9.11 28.33 0.22
C LYS A 7 8.68 26.85 0.18
N PRO A 8 7.83 26.36 1.11
CA PRO A 8 7.42 24.96 1.10
C PRO A 8 6.78 24.68 -0.26
N LYS A 9 7.46 23.85 -1.06
CA LYS A 9 7.03 23.57 -2.45
C LYS A 9 5.59 23.08 -2.43
N LYS A 10 4.79 23.57 -3.38
CA LYS A 10 3.34 23.29 -3.62
C LYS A 10 2.92 21.81 -3.47
N PHE A 11 3.87 20.88 -3.58
CA PHE A 11 3.64 19.46 -3.45
C PHE A 11 3.24 18.99 -2.03
N THR A 12 3.68 19.64 -0.96
CA THR A 12 3.27 19.23 0.41
C THR A 12 1.76 19.26 0.56
N GLY A 13 1.08 20.25 -0.04
CA GLY A 13 -0.38 20.30 -0.10
C GLY A 13 -0.97 19.11 -0.87
N ILE A 14 -0.39 18.73 -2.01
CA ILE A 14 -0.82 17.57 -2.79
C ILE A 14 -0.66 16.26 -1.98
N VAL A 15 0.46 16.06 -1.27
CA VAL A 15 0.63 14.90 -0.37
C VAL A 15 -0.49 14.83 0.64
N VAL A 16 -0.72 15.94 1.33
CA VAL A 16 -1.68 16.00 2.43
C VAL A 16 -3.08 15.71 1.89
N ILE A 17 -3.47 16.35 0.79
CA ILE A 17 -4.75 16.12 0.12
C ILE A 17 -4.88 14.64 -0.30
N LEU A 18 -3.90 14.08 -1.02
CA LEU A 18 -3.97 12.68 -1.47
C LEU A 18 -3.98 11.71 -0.29
N THR A 19 -3.19 11.97 0.76
CA THR A 19 -3.15 11.11 1.95
C THR A 19 -4.49 11.11 2.66
N ILE A 20 -5.06 12.29 2.90
CA ILE A 20 -6.37 12.44 3.55
C ILE A 20 -7.44 11.80 2.68
N ALA A 21 -7.42 12.02 1.36
CA ALA A 21 -8.38 11.43 0.44
C ALA A 21 -8.31 9.90 0.44
N ILE A 22 -7.11 9.32 0.31
CA ILE A 22 -6.93 7.86 0.24
C ILE A 22 -7.30 7.20 1.58
N ASN A 23 -6.72 7.66 2.69
CA ASN A 23 -6.98 7.06 4.00
C ASN A 23 -8.41 7.34 4.46
N GLY A 24 -8.95 8.53 4.16
CA GLY A 24 -10.33 8.89 4.45
C GLY A 24 -11.33 8.07 3.65
N LEU A 25 -11.07 7.82 2.36
CA LEU A 25 -11.88 6.92 1.53
C LEU A 25 -11.87 5.50 2.09
N ILE A 26 -10.69 4.96 2.42
CA ILE A 26 -10.58 3.62 3.00
C ILE A 26 -11.35 3.55 4.34
N ALA A 27 -11.18 4.54 5.22
CA ALA A 27 -11.89 4.60 6.50
C ALA A 27 -13.41 4.70 6.31
N LEU A 28 -13.88 5.50 5.34
CA LEU A 28 -15.30 5.60 5.01
C LEU A 28 -15.87 4.25 4.55
N LEU A 29 -15.14 3.49 3.72
CA LEU A 29 -15.57 2.15 3.29
C LEU A 29 -15.70 1.16 4.44
N PHE A 30 -14.92 1.32 5.51
CA PHE A 30 -15.05 0.51 6.74
C PHE A 30 -16.27 0.91 7.58
N LEU A 31 -16.77 2.14 7.45
CA LEU A 31 -17.93 2.65 8.20
C LEU A 31 -19.25 2.49 7.43
N MET A 32 -19.21 2.40 6.09
CA MET A 32 -20.41 2.27 5.27
C MET A 32 -21.06 0.89 5.46
N PRO A 33 -22.39 0.83 5.66
CA PRO A 33 -23.13 -0.43 5.66
C PRO A 33 -22.88 -1.18 4.36
N LYS A 34 -22.37 -2.41 4.46
CA LYS A 34 -22.21 -3.29 3.29
C LYS A 34 -23.58 -3.73 2.80
N SER A 35 -23.81 -3.67 1.50
CA SER A 35 -25.08 -4.08 0.90
C SER A 35 -24.90 -5.33 0.05
N ASP A 36 -25.74 -6.34 0.25
CA ASP A 36 -25.75 -7.58 -0.53
C ASP A 36 -26.27 -7.41 -1.97
N LYS A 37 -26.46 -6.15 -2.41
CA LYS A 37 -27.01 -5.81 -3.73
C LYS A 37 -26.19 -6.37 -4.88
N PHE A 38 -24.90 -6.63 -4.68
CA PHE A 38 -23.99 -7.17 -5.69
C PHE A 38 -23.57 -8.63 -5.43
N SER A 39 -24.26 -9.34 -4.54
CA SER A 39 -23.99 -10.76 -4.22
C SER A 39 -24.08 -11.71 -5.42
N HIS A 40 -24.72 -11.28 -6.51
CA HIS A 40 -24.84 -12.04 -7.76
C HIS A 40 -23.66 -11.83 -8.73
N LEU A 41 -22.79 -10.85 -8.49
CA LEU A 41 -21.57 -10.65 -9.26
C LEU A 41 -20.43 -11.45 -8.61
N ASP A 42 -19.76 -12.31 -9.37
CA ASP A 42 -18.58 -13.01 -8.88
C ASP A 42 -17.40 -12.04 -8.77
N ILE A 43 -17.29 -11.40 -7.60
CA ILE A 43 -16.24 -10.44 -7.26
C ILE A 43 -15.16 -11.08 -6.38
N THR A 44 -15.20 -12.40 -6.17
CA THR A 44 -14.21 -13.15 -5.38
C THR A 44 -12.83 -13.19 -6.03
N PHE A 45 -12.72 -12.87 -7.33
CA PHE A 45 -11.44 -12.69 -8.00
C PHE A 45 -10.71 -11.39 -7.60
N LEU A 46 -11.42 -10.37 -7.08
CA LEU A 46 -10.79 -9.08 -6.73
C LEU A 46 -9.81 -9.20 -5.55
N PRO A 47 -10.10 -9.96 -4.47
CA PRO A 47 -9.10 -10.30 -3.47
C PRO A 47 -7.86 -11.00 -4.04
N LEU A 48 -8.02 -11.92 -4.99
CA LEU A 48 -6.89 -12.56 -5.68
C LEU A 48 -6.07 -11.53 -6.46
N LEU A 49 -6.74 -10.67 -7.24
CA LEU A 49 -6.09 -9.58 -7.98
C LEU A 49 -5.31 -8.67 -7.02
N ASN A 50 -5.88 -8.34 -5.87
CA ASN A 50 -5.24 -7.53 -4.83
C ASN A 50 -3.95 -8.20 -4.32
N ALA A 51 -3.98 -9.49 -4.03
CA ALA A 51 -2.80 -10.24 -3.61
C ALA A 51 -1.72 -10.31 -4.71
N VAL A 52 -2.13 -10.49 -5.96
CA VAL A 52 -1.21 -10.49 -7.12
C VAL A 52 -0.55 -9.12 -7.30
N MET A 53 -1.31 -8.03 -7.21
CA MET A 53 -0.77 -6.66 -7.29
C MET A 53 0.21 -6.35 -6.16
N ASN A 54 -0.09 -6.81 -4.94
CA ASN A 54 0.83 -6.70 -3.80
C ASN A 54 2.11 -7.52 -4.01
N SER A 55 2.01 -8.71 -4.61
CA SER A 55 3.17 -9.55 -4.96
C SER A 55 4.07 -8.84 -5.97
N PHE A 56 3.50 -8.26 -7.02
CA PHE A 56 4.27 -7.45 -7.98
C PHE A 56 4.90 -6.23 -7.32
N THR A 57 4.14 -5.53 -6.47
CA THR A 57 4.65 -4.39 -5.69
C THR A 57 5.88 -4.80 -4.88
N PHE A 58 5.80 -5.90 -4.14
CA PHE A 58 6.92 -6.43 -3.35
C PHE A 58 8.15 -6.74 -4.21
N ILE A 59 7.97 -7.42 -5.33
CA ILE A 59 9.06 -7.78 -6.26
C ILE A 59 9.71 -6.52 -6.85
N PHE A 60 8.92 -5.54 -7.29
CA PHE A 60 9.43 -4.29 -7.82
C PHE A 60 10.18 -3.49 -6.76
N LEU A 61 9.67 -3.45 -5.53
CA LEU A 61 10.34 -2.81 -4.41
C LEU A 61 11.68 -3.47 -4.07
N LEU A 62 11.71 -4.80 -4.00
CA LEU A 62 12.94 -5.54 -3.77
C LEU A 62 13.96 -5.29 -4.89
N SER A 63 13.50 -5.30 -6.14
CA SER A 63 14.32 -4.99 -7.31
C SER A 63 14.84 -3.55 -7.25
N ALA A 64 13.99 -2.57 -6.89
CA ALA A 64 14.38 -1.18 -6.72
C ALA A 64 15.47 -1.02 -5.63
N LEU A 65 15.36 -1.78 -4.53
CA LEU A 65 16.34 -1.78 -3.45
C LEU A 65 17.69 -2.38 -3.89
N ILE A 66 17.66 -3.46 -4.68
CA ILE A 66 18.89 -4.04 -5.25
C ILE A 66 19.55 -3.05 -6.21
N MET A 67 18.77 -2.44 -7.12
CA MET A 67 19.29 -1.49 -8.11
C MET A 67 19.93 -0.25 -7.47
N ILE A 68 19.36 0.30 -6.39
CA ILE A 68 19.96 1.46 -5.73
C ILE A 68 21.23 1.09 -4.96
N LYS A 69 21.32 -0.12 -4.40
CA LYS A 69 22.56 -0.63 -3.81
C LYS A 69 23.68 -0.77 -4.84
N GLN A 70 23.33 -1.13 -6.08
CA GLN A 70 24.23 -1.14 -7.23
C GLN A 70 24.47 0.25 -7.84
N LYS A 71 23.95 1.32 -7.21
CA LYS A 71 24.02 2.71 -7.70
C LYS A 71 23.37 2.93 -9.08
N ASN A 72 22.54 1.99 -9.57
CA ASN A 72 21.78 2.13 -10.80
C ASN A 72 20.48 2.91 -10.56
N ILE A 73 20.60 4.24 -10.50
CA ILE A 73 19.50 5.16 -10.18
C ILE A 73 18.39 5.08 -11.24
N LYS A 74 18.74 4.90 -12.52
CA LYS A 74 17.78 4.80 -13.62
C LYS A 74 16.88 3.59 -13.47
N ALA A 75 17.45 2.42 -13.19
CA ALA A 75 16.70 1.19 -12.96
C ALA A 75 15.89 1.26 -11.66
N HIS A 76 16.48 1.77 -10.57
CA HIS A 76 15.76 2.02 -9.31
C HIS A 76 14.48 2.84 -9.55
N ARG A 77 14.59 3.97 -10.24
CA ARG A 77 13.44 4.85 -10.53
C ARG A 77 12.35 4.14 -11.34
N ARG A 78 12.72 3.32 -12.33
CA ARG A 78 11.76 2.52 -13.12
C ARG A 78 10.99 1.54 -12.24
N PHE A 79 11.68 0.81 -11.37
CA PHE A 79 11.04 -0.12 -10.46
C PHE A 79 10.17 0.57 -9.39
N ILE A 80 10.59 1.74 -8.87
CA ILE A 80 9.74 2.53 -7.97
C ILE A 80 8.45 2.97 -8.66
N PHE A 81 8.50 3.41 -9.92
CA PHE A 81 7.27 3.73 -10.65
C PHE A 81 6.40 2.50 -10.91
N ALA A 82 6.99 1.35 -11.25
CA ALA A 82 6.24 0.11 -11.42
C ALA A 82 5.55 -0.34 -10.12
N ALA A 83 6.24 -0.25 -8.98
CA ALA A 83 5.68 -0.51 -7.65
C ALA A 83 4.53 0.45 -7.32
N PHE A 84 4.70 1.74 -7.62
CA PHE A 84 3.65 2.74 -7.40
C PHE A 84 2.42 2.48 -8.27
N SER A 85 2.61 2.15 -9.56
CA SER A 85 1.51 1.84 -10.46
C SER A 85 0.73 0.59 -10.03
N THR A 86 1.42 -0.47 -9.61
CA THR A 86 0.77 -1.69 -9.09
C THR A 86 0.04 -1.44 -7.77
N THR A 87 0.61 -0.61 -6.89
CA THR A 87 -0.08 -0.15 -5.67
C THR A 87 -1.36 0.66 -5.98
N LEU A 88 -1.34 1.47 -7.04
CA LEU A 88 -2.52 2.22 -7.48
C LEU A 88 -3.62 1.29 -8.02
N VAL A 89 -3.25 0.31 -8.85
CA VAL A 89 -4.21 -0.70 -9.36
C VAL A 89 -4.79 -1.52 -8.20
N PHE A 90 -3.94 -1.94 -7.26
CA PHE A 90 -4.38 -2.58 -6.01
C PHE A 90 -5.40 -1.71 -5.27
N LEU A 91 -5.13 -0.42 -5.08
CA LEU A 91 -6.03 0.46 -4.33
C LEU A 91 -7.40 0.59 -5.00
N ILE A 92 -7.44 0.73 -6.33
CA ILE A 92 -8.69 0.80 -7.09
C ILE A 92 -9.48 -0.51 -6.91
N SER A 93 -8.84 -1.65 -7.13
CA SER A 93 -9.47 -2.97 -6.98
C SER A 93 -9.94 -3.23 -5.54
N TYR A 94 -9.15 -2.84 -4.53
CA TYR A 94 -9.49 -2.92 -3.11
C TYR A 94 -10.72 -2.11 -2.76
N VAL A 95 -10.78 -0.86 -3.21
CA VAL A 95 -11.91 0.05 -3.00
C VAL A 95 -13.16 -0.52 -3.67
N THR A 96 -13.04 -0.99 -4.92
CA THR A 96 -14.15 -1.63 -5.64
C THR A 96 -14.70 -2.82 -4.86
N TYR A 97 -13.83 -3.76 -4.47
CA TYR A 97 -14.25 -4.94 -3.70
C TYR A 97 -14.94 -4.55 -2.39
N HIS A 98 -14.32 -3.71 -1.56
CA HIS A 98 -14.91 -3.34 -0.26
C HIS A 98 -16.13 -2.42 -0.38
N SER A 99 -16.37 -1.81 -1.54
CA SER A 99 -17.61 -1.05 -1.78
C SER A 99 -18.81 -1.94 -2.18
N MET A 100 -18.55 -3.16 -2.67
CA MET A 100 -19.56 -4.03 -3.27
C MET A 100 -19.76 -5.35 -2.50
N ALA A 101 -18.72 -5.87 -1.86
CA ALA A 101 -18.74 -7.14 -1.14
C ALA A 101 -19.14 -6.98 0.33
N ALA A 102 -19.84 -7.98 0.86
CA ALA A 102 -19.93 -8.18 2.31
C ALA A 102 -18.58 -8.65 2.87
N ASP A 103 -18.32 -8.33 4.14
CA ASP A 103 -17.03 -8.68 4.77
C ASP A 103 -16.92 -10.19 4.98
N THR A 104 -15.81 -10.77 4.50
CA THR A 104 -15.47 -12.17 4.74
C THR A 104 -14.94 -12.35 6.15
N HIS A 105 -15.54 -13.27 6.90
CA HIS A 105 -15.11 -13.57 8.25
C HIS A 105 -14.04 -14.66 8.24
N PHE A 106 -12.96 -14.44 8.99
CA PHE A 106 -11.92 -15.44 9.15
C PHE A 106 -12.42 -16.60 10.04
N GLY A 107 -12.58 -17.78 9.46
CA GLY A 107 -13.14 -18.96 10.13
C GLY A 107 -12.12 -19.87 10.82
N GLY A 108 -10.85 -19.46 10.92
CA GLY A 108 -9.80 -20.28 11.54
C GLY A 108 -9.90 -20.32 13.07
N GLU A 109 -9.61 -21.48 13.67
CA GLU A 109 -9.67 -21.73 15.11
C GLU A 109 -8.29 -22.02 15.74
N GLY A 110 -8.18 -21.86 17.06
CA GLY A 110 -6.93 -22.10 17.79
C GLY A 110 -5.86 -21.03 17.53
N ILE A 111 -4.59 -21.45 17.42
CA ILE A 111 -3.41 -20.56 17.35
C ILE A 111 -3.37 -19.71 16.06
N ILE A 112 -3.98 -20.19 14.96
CA ILE A 112 -3.95 -19.47 13.68
C ILE A 112 -4.74 -18.15 13.72
N ARG A 113 -5.80 -18.08 14.55
CA ARG A 113 -6.68 -16.91 14.69
C ARG A 113 -5.95 -15.68 15.25
N PRO A 114 -5.28 -15.72 16.41
CA PRO A 114 -4.54 -14.57 16.90
C PRO A 114 -3.38 -14.18 15.97
N ILE A 115 -2.73 -15.14 15.29
CA ILE A 115 -1.69 -14.84 14.30
C ILE A 115 -2.28 -14.05 13.12
N TYR A 116 -3.41 -14.50 12.58
CA TYR A 116 -4.12 -13.81 11.51
C TYR A 116 -4.45 -12.37 11.90
N PHE A 117 -5.11 -12.17 13.04
CA PHE A 117 -5.50 -10.83 13.48
C PHE A 117 -4.30 -9.94 13.80
N PHE A 118 -3.22 -10.49 14.35
CA PHE A 118 -1.99 -9.75 14.55
C PHE A 118 -1.45 -9.21 13.22
N ILE A 119 -1.29 -10.07 12.22
CA ILE A 119 -0.79 -9.68 10.88
C ILE A 119 -1.75 -8.71 10.20
N LEU A 120 -3.06 -8.95 10.29
CA LEU A 120 -4.07 -8.10 9.68
C LEU A 120 -4.06 -6.69 10.28
N ILE A 121 -4.06 -6.58 11.61
CA ILE A 121 -4.08 -5.30 12.31
C ILE A 121 -2.79 -4.52 12.01
N THR A 122 -1.63 -5.16 12.09
CA THR A 122 -0.36 -4.49 11.76
C THR A 122 -0.31 -4.07 10.31
N HIS A 123 -0.81 -4.90 9.39
CA HIS A 123 -0.92 -4.56 7.97
C HIS A 123 -1.78 -3.31 7.75
N ILE A 124 -2.98 -3.24 8.35
CA ILE A 124 -3.91 -2.10 8.19
C ILE A 124 -3.28 -0.82 8.73
N VAL A 125 -2.75 -0.85 9.95
CA VAL A 125 -2.15 0.33 10.60
C VAL A 125 -0.94 0.83 9.80
N LEU A 126 -0.05 -0.08 9.42
CA LEU A 126 1.14 0.29 8.64
C LEU A 126 0.80 0.72 7.21
N SER A 127 -0.28 0.20 6.62
CA SER A 127 -0.80 0.67 5.34
C SER A 127 -1.24 2.13 5.39
N ALA A 128 -1.95 2.55 6.43
CA ALA A 128 -2.33 3.95 6.59
C ALA A 128 -1.10 4.88 6.72
N ILE A 129 -0.04 4.41 7.39
CA ILE A 129 1.22 5.15 7.58
C ILE A 129 2.07 5.17 6.30
N ILE A 130 2.07 4.10 5.49
CA ILE A 130 2.91 4.05 4.30
C ILE A 130 2.46 5.02 3.21
N VAL A 131 1.15 5.29 3.09
CA VAL A 131 0.60 6.20 2.08
C VAL A 131 1.30 7.57 2.05
N PRO A 132 1.34 8.35 3.15
CA PRO A 132 2.04 9.63 3.14
C PRO A 132 3.55 9.47 2.94
N LEU A 133 4.17 8.45 3.54
CA LEU A 133 5.60 8.22 3.44
C LEU A 133 6.03 7.91 2.00
N ALA A 134 5.29 7.05 1.30
CA ALA A 134 5.52 6.68 -0.08
C ALA A 134 5.37 7.89 -1.01
N LEU A 135 4.30 8.68 -0.84
CA LEU A 135 4.09 9.91 -1.61
C LEU A 135 5.23 10.92 -1.39
N ILE A 136 5.59 11.21 -0.14
CA ILE A 136 6.69 12.14 0.15
C ILE A 136 8.00 11.63 -0.46
N THR A 137 8.28 10.33 -0.33
CA THR A 137 9.52 9.70 -0.82
C THR A 137 9.60 9.77 -2.35
N LEU A 138 8.49 9.46 -3.04
CA LEU A 138 8.38 9.48 -4.50
C LEU A 138 8.68 10.87 -5.06
N PHE A 139 8.02 11.90 -4.54
CA PHE A 139 8.18 13.25 -5.08
C PHE A 139 9.50 13.90 -4.70
N ARG A 140 10.07 13.60 -3.52
CA ARG A 140 11.45 13.99 -3.20
C ARG A 140 12.45 13.34 -4.17
N GLY A 141 12.20 12.07 -4.55
CA GLY A 141 12.97 11.38 -5.58
C GLY A 141 12.81 12.02 -6.96
N ALA A 142 11.58 12.37 -7.36
CA ALA A 142 11.28 13.02 -8.63
C ALA A 142 11.91 14.42 -8.76
N GLN A 143 12.06 15.14 -7.64
CA GLN A 143 12.72 16.45 -7.59
C GLN A 143 14.24 16.37 -7.37
N MET A 144 14.83 15.18 -7.40
CA MET A 144 16.26 14.97 -7.16
C MET A 144 16.76 15.52 -5.82
N GLN A 145 15.89 15.57 -4.79
CA GLN A 145 16.27 15.96 -3.43
C GLN A 145 16.90 14.76 -2.69
N VAL A 146 18.05 14.29 -3.16
CA VAL A 146 18.64 12.99 -2.80
C VAL A 146 18.82 12.82 -1.29
N GLU A 147 19.37 13.81 -0.59
CA GLU A 147 19.60 13.74 0.86
C GLU A 147 18.28 13.58 1.63
N ARG A 148 17.30 14.42 1.33
CA ARG A 148 15.97 14.41 1.96
C ARG A 148 15.17 13.16 1.57
N HIS A 149 15.36 12.64 0.36
CA HIS A 149 14.78 11.38 -0.08
C HIS A 149 15.36 10.22 0.73
N ARG A 150 16.70 10.09 0.80
CA ARG A 150 17.38 8.99 1.50
C ARG A 150 17.02 8.92 2.99
N LYS A 151 16.86 10.07 3.65
CA LYS A 151 16.48 10.13 5.08
C LYS A 151 15.11 9.52 5.36
N ILE A 152 14.16 9.64 4.45
CA ILE A 152 12.81 9.06 4.59
C ILE A 152 12.76 7.66 3.98
N ALA A 153 13.39 7.44 2.82
CA ALA A 153 13.40 6.17 2.12
C ALA A 153 13.92 5.00 2.97
N ARG A 154 14.84 5.24 3.91
CA ARG A 154 15.32 4.21 4.86
C ARG A 154 14.21 3.61 5.75
N TRP A 155 13.12 4.35 5.95
CA TRP A 155 11.94 3.91 6.70
C TRP A 155 10.83 3.48 5.76
N THR A 156 10.58 4.26 4.69
CA THR A 156 9.56 3.94 3.68
C THR A 156 9.81 2.58 3.05
N MET A 157 11.05 2.29 2.65
CA MET A 157 11.40 1.07 1.92
C MET A 157 11.07 -0.23 2.70
N PRO A 158 11.56 -0.45 3.93
CA PRO A 158 11.23 -1.65 4.69
C PRO A 158 9.73 -1.73 5.05
N LEU A 159 9.10 -0.59 5.36
CA LEU A 159 7.68 -0.56 5.71
C LEU A 159 6.80 -0.92 4.49
N TRP A 160 7.15 -0.43 3.30
CA TRP A 160 6.44 -0.75 2.07
C TRP A 160 6.63 -2.23 1.66
N LEU A 161 7.83 -2.78 1.84
CA LEU A 161 8.08 -4.22 1.67
C LEU A 161 7.25 -5.05 2.66
N TYR A 162 7.20 -4.64 3.93
CA TYR A 162 6.38 -5.33 4.94
C TYR A 162 4.91 -5.34 4.56
N VAL A 163 4.34 -4.17 4.23
CA VAL A 163 2.91 -4.04 3.89
C VAL A 163 2.57 -4.85 2.64
N SER A 164 3.38 -4.75 1.58
CA SER A 164 3.13 -5.52 0.34
C SER A 164 3.23 -7.03 0.57
N LEU A 165 4.19 -7.52 1.37
CA LEU A 165 4.28 -8.94 1.70
C LEU A 165 3.11 -9.42 2.57
N THR A 166 2.81 -8.68 3.64
CA THR A 166 1.73 -9.04 4.57
C THR A 166 0.36 -9.01 3.90
N GLY A 167 0.15 -8.15 2.91
CA GLY A 167 -1.09 -8.16 2.12
C GLY A 167 -1.32 -9.48 1.38
N VAL A 168 -0.25 -10.10 0.87
CA VAL A 168 -0.31 -11.43 0.25
C VAL A 168 -0.59 -12.51 1.29
N ILE A 169 0.08 -12.44 2.44
CA ILE A 169 -0.09 -13.41 3.54
C ILE A 169 -1.53 -13.37 4.07
N VAL A 170 -2.08 -12.19 4.31
CA VAL A 170 -3.48 -12.02 4.76
C VAL A 170 -4.43 -12.68 3.76
N TYR A 171 -4.22 -12.46 2.45
CA TYR A 171 -5.03 -13.11 1.43
C TYR A 171 -4.91 -14.64 1.48
N ILE A 172 -3.70 -15.20 1.52
CA ILE A 172 -3.49 -16.66 1.58
C ILE A 172 -4.17 -17.27 2.81
N MET A 173 -4.14 -16.57 3.95
CA MET A 173 -4.78 -17.05 5.17
C MET A 173 -6.31 -17.00 5.09
N ILE A 174 -6.88 -15.92 4.55
CA ILE A 174 -8.34 -15.77 4.45
C ILE A 174 -8.93 -16.51 3.24
N SER A 175 -8.13 -16.82 2.22
CA SER A 175 -8.63 -17.35 0.94
C SER A 175 -9.49 -18.61 1.05
N PRO A 176 -9.21 -19.58 1.96
CA PRO A 176 -10.07 -20.76 2.12
C PRO A 176 -11.48 -20.44 2.65
N TYR A 177 -11.70 -19.23 3.15
CA TYR A 177 -12.97 -18.78 3.73
C TYR A 177 -13.79 -17.90 2.80
N TYR A 178 -13.32 -17.62 1.58
CA TYR A 178 -14.19 -17.09 0.52
C TYR A 178 -15.17 -18.21 0.13
N SER A 179 -16.44 -18.02 0.49
CA SER A 179 -17.56 -18.93 0.17
C SER A 179 -18.43 -18.33 -0.90
#